data_AF-A0A834ANA1-F1
#
_entry.id   AF-A0A834ANA1-F1
#
_cell.length_a   1.000
_cell.length_b   1.000
_cell.length_c   1.000
_cell.angle_alpha   90.00
_cell.angle_beta   90.00
_cell.angle_gamma   90.00
#
_symmetry.space_group_name_H-M   'P 1'
#
loop_
_entity.id
_entity.type
_entity.pdbx_description
1 polymer ?
#
loop_
_entity_poly.entity_id
_entity_poly.type
_entity_poly.pdbx_seq_one_letter_code
_entity_poly.pdbx_strand_id
1 'polypeptide(L)'
;MMELAASTKGICFIPTSCPENAIIYNNNEDFQIGQAKVVLKSKDDQVTVIGAGVLLQEALAAEERKDQYPGRILTVEDHYYEGGIGEAVSSAVVGESGITVVCLAIGQVMRSGKLAELLKMFGIEKDAIAQVVRSLVTKA
;
A
#
# COMPACT_ATOMS: atom_id res chain seq x y z
N MET A 1 10.01 11.64 10.36
CA MET A 1 9.64 12.28 9.06
C MET A 1 9.80 13.79 9.07
N MET A 2 9.17 14.56 9.99
CA MET A 2 9.34 16.02 10.01
C MET A 2 10.81 16.47 10.13
N GLU A 3 11.58 15.83 10.99
CA GLU A 3 13.01 16.09 11.16
C GLU A 3 13.81 15.86 9.86
N LEU A 4 13.50 14.78 9.13
CA LEU A 4 14.12 14.49 7.84
C LEU A 4 13.75 15.55 6.79
N ALA A 5 12.49 15.98 6.75
CA ALA A 5 12.07 17.03 5.83
C ALA A 5 12.74 18.38 6.12
N ALA A 6 12.89 18.74 7.40
CA ALA A 6 13.56 19.98 7.81
C ALA A 6 15.06 20.01 7.45
N SER A 7 15.70 18.84 7.38
CA SER A 7 17.11 18.68 7.03
C SER A 7 17.37 18.40 5.54
N THR A 8 16.31 18.19 4.74
CA THR A 8 16.41 17.86 3.32
C THR A 8 16.26 19.10 2.45
N LYS A 9 17.22 19.31 1.54
CA LYS A 9 17.18 20.43 0.60
C LYS A 9 16.13 20.18 -0.48
N GLY A 10 15.49 21.26 -0.93
CA GLY A 10 14.51 21.24 -2.02
C GLY A 10 13.07 21.19 -1.53
N ILE A 11 12.17 20.78 -2.42
CA ILE A 11 10.74 20.71 -2.11
C ILE A 11 10.46 19.38 -1.41
N CYS A 12 10.03 19.46 -0.15
CA CYS A 12 9.58 18.30 0.63
C CYS A 12 8.05 18.35 0.76
N PHE A 13 7.40 17.26 0.37
CA PHE A 13 5.96 17.09 0.52
C PHE A 13 5.68 15.95 1.51
N ILE A 14 4.83 16.22 2.51
CA ILE A 14 4.42 15.25 3.52
C ILE A 14 2.90 15.11 3.45
N PRO A 15 2.36 14.08 2.78
CA PRO A 15 0.93 13.82 2.81
C PRO A 15 0.52 13.34 4.20
N THR A 16 -0.51 13.97 4.78
CA THR A 16 -1.12 13.56 6.04
C THR A 16 -2.53 13.03 5.80
N SER A 17 -3.01 12.18 6.70
CA SER A 17 -4.37 11.64 6.65
C SER A 17 -5.21 12.21 7.77
N CYS A 18 -6.50 12.43 7.51
CA CYS A 18 -7.47 12.90 8.50
C CYS A 18 -7.84 11.85 9.56
N PRO A 19 -8.04 10.56 9.23
CA PRO A 19 -8.48 9.55 10.19
C PRO A 19 -7.43 9.23 11.26
N GLU A 20 -7.91 8.91 12.47
CA GLU A 20 -7.07 8.39 13.54
C GLU A 20 -6.72 6.93 13.26
N ASN A 21 -5.44 6.63 13.12
CA ASN A 21 -4.92 5.28 12.89
C ASN A 21 -4.05 4.83 14.07
N ALA A 22 -3.96 3.51 14.26
CA ALA A 22 -3.11 2.92 15.28
C ALA A 22 -1.62 3.23 15.03
N ILE A 23 -0.88 3.48 16.11
CA ILE A 23 0.59 3.59 16.05
C ILE A 23 1.15 2.19 15.85
N ILE A 24 1.89 1.99 14.75
CA ILE A 24 2.47 0.67 14.39
C ILE A 24 3.99 0.61 14.55
N TYR A 25 4.65 1.74 14.81
CA TYR A 25 6.10 1.81 14.97
C TYR A 25 6.46 2.14 16.41
N ASN A 26 7.58 1.60 16.88
CA ASN A 26 8.16 2.00 18.15
C ASN A 26 8.73 3.43 18.05
N ASN A 27 8.81 4.13 19.18
CA ASN A 27 9.36 5.49 19.24
C ASN A 27 10.84 5.58 18.82
N ASN A 28 11.56 4.47 18.91
CA ASN A 28 12.98 4.38 18.56
C ASN A 28 13.20 3.77 17.16
N GLU A 29 12.15 3.64 16.36
CA GLU A 29 12.27 3.13 14.99
C GLU A 29 12.96 4.19 14.12
N ASP A 30 14.06 3.80 13.47
CA ASP A 30 14.80 4.67 12.58
C ASP A 30 14.10 4.83 11.22
N PHE A 31 13.97 6.06 10.74
CA PHE A 31 13.44 6.37 9.41
C PHE A 31 14.49 7.07 8.57
N GLN A 32 14.57 6.71 7.30
CA GLN A 32 15.50 7.31 6.32
C GLN A 32 14.77 7.57 5.00
N ILE A 33 15.22 8.59 4.24
CA ILE A 33 14.67 8.87 2.91
C ILE A 33 15.06 7.74 1.95
N GLY A 34 14.09 7.28 1.16
CA GLY A 34 14.29 6.15 0.24
C GLY A 34 14.22 4.77 0.90
N GLN A 35 13.90 4.69 2.20
CA GLN A 35 13.74 3.43 2.92
C GLN A 35 12.27 3.11 3.15
N ALA A 36 11.81 1.95 2.65
CA ALA A 36 10.53 1.36 2.99
C ALA A 36 10.63 0.47 4.24
N LYS A 37 9.49 0.18 4.89
CA LYS A 37 9.39 -0.68 6.07
C LYS A 37 8.47 -1.86 5.81
N VAL A 38 8.96 -3.06 6.11
CA VAL A 38 8.14 -4.27 6.11
C VAL A 38 7.52 -4.40 7.51
N VAL A 39 6.21 -4.11 7.60
CA VAL A 39 5.48 -4.05 8.87
C VAL A 39 4.87 -5.40 9.28
N LEU A 40 4.66 -6.30 8.31
CA LEU A 40 4.14 -7.65 8.52
C LEU A 40 4.88 -8.59 7.57
N LYS A 41 5.33 -9.73 8.10
CA LYS A 41 6.04 -10.75 7.32
C LYS A 41 5.81 -12.13 7.92
N SER A 42 5.60 -13.12 7.06
CA SER A 42 5.64 -14.54 7.38
C SER A 42 6.63 -15.28 6.48
N LYS A 43 6.85 -16.56 6.75
CA LYS A 43 7.58 -17.46 5.83
C LYS A 43 6.72 -17.84 4.62
N ASP A 44 5.41 -17.82 4.81
CA ASP A 44 4.41 -18.30 3.86
C ASP A 44 3.67 -17.13 3.19
N ASP A 45 4.40 -16.09 2.80
CA ASP A 45 3.81 -14.92 2.12
C ASP A 45 3.71 -15.16 0.60
N GLN A 46 2.53 -14.89 0.02
CA GLN A 46 2.26 -15.01 -1.44
C GLN A 46 2.38 -13.73 -2.23
N VAL A 47 2.05 -12.63 -1.57
CA VAL A 47 1.84 -11.35 -2.20
C VAL A 47 2.46 -10.32 -1.28
N THR A 48 3.26 -9.43 -1.85
CA THR A 48 3.72 -8.23 -1.17
C THR A 48 2.68 -7.15 -1.38
N VAL A 49 1.97 -6.76 -0.31
CA VAL A 49 1.02 -5.64 -0.35
C VAL A 49 1.76 -4.36 0.06
N ILE A 50 1.72 -3.36 -0.80
CA ILE A 50 2.32 -2.04 -0.59
C ILE A 50 1.18 -1.04 -0.44
N GLY A 51 1.11 -0.39 0.73
CA GLY A 51 0.14 0.65 1.01
C GLY A 51 0.74 1.78 1.85
N ALA A 52 0.04 2.91 1.89
CA ALA A 52 0.44 4.08 2.66
C ALA A 52 -0.77 4.71 3.38
N GLY A 53 -0.51 5.38 4.50
CA GLY A 53 -1.55 6.06 5.28
C GLY A 53 -2.65 5.10 5.75
N VAL A 54 -3.91 5.48 5.50
CA VAL A 54 -5.10 4.69 5.88
C VAL A 54 -5.08 3.28 5.27
N LEU A 55 -4.59 3.15 4.04
CA LEU A 55 -4.60 1.86 3.32
C LEU A 55 -3.60 0.85 3.89
N LEU A 56 -2.59 1.31 4.64
CA LEU A 56 -1.72 0.39 5.36
C LEU A 56 -2.49 -0.36 6.46
N GLN A 57 -3.45 0.29 7.13
CA GLN A 57 -4.29 -0.34 8.13
C GLN A 57 -5.28 -1.31 7.49
N GLU A 58 -5.89 -0.94 6.37
CA GLU A 58 -6.78 -1.83 5.60
C GLU A 58 -6.02 -3.07 5.10
N ALA A 59 -4.78 -2.91 4.62
CA ALA A 59 -3.92 -4.01 4.20
C ALA A 59 -3.54 -4.94 5.37
N LEU A 60 -3.20 -4.38 6.53
CA LEU A 60 -2.95 -5.17 7.74
C LEU A 60 -4.20 -5.92 8.20
N ALA A 61 -5.38 -5.33 8.04
CA ALA A 61 -6.66 -5.94 8.39
C ALA A 61 -7.12 -7.02 7.39
N ALA A 62 -6.58 -7.03 6.17
CA ALA A 62 -6.95 -7.96 5.10
C ALA A 62 -6.33 -9.37 5.24
N GLU A 63 -5.71 -9.69 6.38
CA GLU A 63 -4.88 -10.89 6.63
C GLU A 63 -5.23 -12.14 5.79
N GLU A 64 -4.38 -12.47 4.82
CA GLU A 64 -4.39 -13.78 4.14
C GLU A 64 -2.97 -14.34 4.08
N ARG A 65 -2.77 -15.54 4.64
CA ARG A 65 -1.47 -16.24 4.72
C ARG A 65 -1.60 -17.64 4.13
N LYS A 66 -0.89 -17.95 3.02
CA LYS A 66 -0.75 -19.30 2.42
C LYS A 66 0.56 -19.44 1.60
N ASP A 67 1.03 -20.66 1.39
CA ASP A 67 2.38 -21.12 0.96
C ASP A 67 3.14 -20.45 -0.19
N GLN A 68 4.34 -19.93 0.11
CA GLN A 68 5.41 -19.30 -0.70
C GLN A 68 5.30 -19.18 -2.25
N TYR A 69 5.20 -17.94 -2.75
CA TYR A 69 5.59 -17.56 -4.12
C TYR A 69 6.11 -16.11 -4.18
N PRO A 70 7.42 -15.88 -4.33
CA PRO A 70 7.94 -14.53 -4.48
C PRO A 70 7.60 -13.97 -5.88
N GLY A 71 7.28 -12.67 -5.96
CA GLY A 71 7.12 -11.96 -7.24
C GLY A 71 5.73 -11.38 -7.52
N ARG A 72 4.74 -11.52 -6.62
CA ARG A 72 3.43 -10.86 -6.76
C ARG A 72 3.37 -9.62 -5.88
N ILE A 73 3.12 -8.46 -6.48
CA ILE A 73 3.02 -7.17 -5.80
C ILE A 73 1.60 -6.64 -6.00
N LEU A 74 0.95 -6.27 -4.90
CA LEU A 74 -0.29 -5.52 -4.88
C LEU A 74 -0.01 -4.13 -4.30
N THR A 75 -0.31 -3.08 -5.06
CA THR A 75 -0.29 -1.69 -4.56
C THR A 75 -1.71 -1.25 -4.25
N VAL A 76 -1.90 -0.56 -3.13
CA VAL A 76 -3.20 -0.04 -2.69
C VAL A 76 -3.06 1.40 -2.21
N GLU A 77 -3.80 2.34 -2.80
CA GLU A 77 -3.69 3.76 -2.49
C GLU A 77 -5.01 4.53 -2.53
N ASP A 78 -5.18 5.49 -1.61
CA ASP A 78 -6.23 6.53 -1.67
C ASP A 78 -5.77 7.66 -2.59
N HIS A 79 -5.55 7.32 -3.85
CA HIS A 79 -5.10 8.21 -4.91
C HIS A 79 -5.66 7.72 -6.24
N TYR A 80 -5.64 8.55 -7.27
CA TYR A 80 -5.95 8.10 -8.62
C TYR A 80 -4.89 7.11 -9.13
N TYR A 81 -5.24 6.32 -10.15
CA TYR A 81 -4.32 5.36 -10.76
C TYR A 81 -3.05 6.04 -11.32
N GLU A 82 -3.21 7.24 -11.89
CA GLU A 82 -2.15 7.96 -12.57
C GLU A 82 -1.23 8.71 -11.59
N GLY A 83 0.09 8.59 -11.75
CA GLY A 83 1.11 9.31 -10.99
C GLY A 83 1.29 8.88 -9.53
N GLY A 84 0.57 7.84 -9.10
CA GLY A 84 0.57 7.35 -7.72
C GLY A 84 1.69 6.36 -7.38
N ILE A 85 1.51 5.68 -6.25
CA ILE A 85 2.37 4.59 -5.76
C ILE A 85 2.38 3.44 -6.77
N GLY A 86 1.23 3.10 -7.35
CA GLY A 86 1.09 2.02 -8.32
C GLY A 86 1.98 2.20 -9.55
N GLU A 87 1.97 3.39 -10.15
CA GLU A 87 2.84 3.70 -11.29
C GLU A 87 4.32 3.78 -10.88
N ALA A 88 4.63 4.36 -9.71
CA ALA A 88 5.99 4.43 -9.21
C ALA A 88 6.60 3.02 -9.00
N VAL A 89 5.85 2.10 -8.40
CA VAL A 89 6.26 0.70 -8.22
C VAL A 89 6.38 -0.01 -9.57
N SER A 90 5.37 0.13 -10.43
CA SER A 90 5.37 -0.50 -11.76
C SER A 90 6.58 -0.07 -12.59
N SER A 91 6.90 1.22 -12.61
CA SER A 91 8.07 1.75 -13.30
C SER A 91 9.39 1.29 -12.70
N ALA A 92 9.44 1.00 -11.39
CA ALA A 92 10.66 0.57 -10.72
C ALA A 92 11.00 -0.91 -10.96
N VAL A 93 9.99 -1.76 -11.22
CA VAL A 93 10.16 -3.21 -11.37
C VAL A 93 9.91 -3.73 -12.79
N VAL A 94 9.52 -2.86 -13.72
CA VAL A 94 9.29 -3.24 -15.11
C VAL A 94 10.57 -3.84 -15.72
N GLY A 95 10.43 -5.01 -16.34
CA GLY A 95 11.55 -5.75 -16.93
C GLY A 95 12.15 -6.83 -16.02
N GLU A 96 11.82 -6.85 -14.73
CA GLU A 96 12.22 -7.93 -13.82
C GLU A 96 11.40 -9.19 -14.08
N SER A 97 12.09 -10.31 -14.33
CA SER A 97 11.43 -11.59 -14.63
C SER A 97 10.75 -12.17 -13.40
N GLY A 98 9.50 -12.63 -13.56
CA GLY A 98 8.74 -13.25 -12.47
C GLY A 98 8.09 -12.24 -11.51
N ILE A 99 8.18 -10.93 -11.79
CA ILE A 99 7.46 -9.90 -11.03
C ILE A 99 6.16 -9.54 -11.74
N THR A 100 5.07 -9.51 -10.99
CA THR A 100 3.75 -9.02 -11.42
C THR A 100 3.28 -7.94 -10.45
N VAL A 101 2.72 -6.86 -10.99
CA VAL A 101 2.18 -5.75 -10.21
C VAL A 101 0.69 -5.59 -10.53
N VAL A 102 -0.12 -5.52 -9.49
CA VAL A 102 -1.54 -5.13 -9.57
C VAL A 102 -1.75 -3.89 -8.71
N CYS A 103 -2.61 -2.98 -9.18
CA CYS A 103 -2.91 -1.72 -8.51
C CYS A 103 -4.40 -1.64 -8.16
N LEU A 104 -4.68 -1.24 -6.92
CA LEU A 104 -5.99 -0.83 -6.43
C LEU A 104 -5.93 0.65 -6.07
N ALA A 105 -6.65 1.46 -6.83
CA ALA A 105 -6.67 2.91 -6.69
C ALA A 105 -8.06 3.48 -7.06
N ILE A 106 -8.26 4.77 -6.83
CA ILE A 106 -9.50 5.48 -7.13
C ILE A 106 -9.65 5.67 -8.64
N GLY A 107 -10.71 5.12 -9.24
CA GLY A 107 -10.95 5.21 -10.69
C GLY A 107 -11.90 6.32 -11.15
N GLN A 108 -12.49 7.07 -10.22
CA GLN A 108 -13.50 8.09 -10.54
C GLN A 108 -13.55 9.18 -9.47
N VAL A 109 -14.18 10.30 -9.78
CA VAL A 109 -14.32 11.44 -8.86
C VAL A 109 -15.03 11.02 -7.57
N MET A 110 -14.44 11.39 -6.43
CA MET A 110 -14.97 11.08 -5.10
C MET A 110 -16.29 11.78 -4.80
N ARG A 111 -17.05 11.19 -3.87
CA ARG A 111 -18.33 11.72 -3.38
C ARG A 111 -18.27 11.91 -1.87
N SER A 112 -19.20 12.68 -1.33
CA SER A 112 -19.38 12.80 0.12
C SER A 112 -19.89 11.48 0.70
N GLY A 113 -19.31 11.06 1.82
CA GLY A 113 -19.68 9.85 2.53
C GLY A 113 -18.79 9.63 3.74
N LYS A 114 -19.10 8.61 4.54
CA LYS A 114 -18.20 8.20 5.63
C LYS A 114 -17.00 7.47 5.02
N LEU A 115 -15.83 7.57 5.66
CA LEU A 115 -14.59 6.96 5.18
C LEU A 115 -14.78 5.48 4.77
N ALA A 116 -15.30 4.64 5.67
CA ALA A 116 -15.50 3.22 5.39
C ALA A 116 -16.43 2.96 4.19
N GLU A 117 -17.47 3.78 4.00
CA GLU A 117 -18.39 3.68 2.87
C GLU A 117 -17.69 4.08 1.55
N LEU A 118 -16.78 5.06 1.61
CA LEU A 118 -16.01 5.50 0.45
C LEU A 118 -14.95 4.47 0.06
N LEU A 119 -14.16 3.97 1.03
CA LEU A 119 -13.17 2.91 0.77
C LEU A 119 -13.84 1.68 0.13
N LYS A 120 -15.05 1.34 0.59
CA LYS A 120 -15.90 0.33 -0.01
C LYS A 120 -16.31 0.64 -1.43
N MET A 121 -16.87 1.83 -1.64
CA MET A 121 -17.37 2.29 -2.93
C MET A 121 -16.29 2.27 -4.01
N PHE A 122 -15.05 2.60 -3.64
CA PHE A 122 -13.91 2.60 -4.56
C PHE A 122 -13.13 1.29 -4.59
N GLY A 123 -13.53 0.28 -3.80
CA GLY A 123 -12.93 -1.05 -3.85
C GLY A 123 -11.49 -1.11 -3.33
N ILE A 124 -11.15 -0.28 -2.35
CA ILE A 124 -9.83 -0.23 -1.72
C ILE A 124 -9.86 -0.62 -0.22
N GLU A 125 -11.02 -1.07 0.27
CA GLU A 125 -11.20 -1.63 1.61
C GLU A 125 -10.54 -3.00 1.78
N LYS A 126 -10.32 -3.43 3.02
CA LYS A 126 -9.73 -4.74 3.39
C LYS A 126 -10.31 -5.94 2.62
N ASP A 127 -11.62 -5.97 2.39
CA ASP A 127 -12.29 -7.11 1.76
C ASP A 127 -11.96 -7.17 0.25
N ALA A 128 -11.84 -6.00 -0.39
CA ALA A 128 -11.40 -5.88 -1.77
C ALA A 128 -9.91 -6.24 -1.92
N ILE A 129 -9.06 -5.77 -1.00
CA ILE A 129 -7.65 -6.15 -0.93
C ILE A 129 -7.51 -7.68 -0.84
N ALA A 130 -8.20 -8.31 0.12
CA ALA A 130 -8.18 -9.76 0.29
C ALA A 130 -8.69 -10.48 -0.97
N GLN A 131 -9.74 -9.98 -1.62
CA GLN A 131 -10.23 -10.57 -2.86
C GLN A 131 -9.19 -10.56 -3.99
N VAL A 132 -8.45 -9.46 -4.15
CA VAL A 132 -7.39 -9.38 -5.16
C VAL A 132 -6.20 -10.27 -4.79
N VAL A 133 -5.83 -10.33 -3.52
CA VAL A 133 -4.80 -11.27 -3.04
C VAL A 133 -5.18 -12.70 -3.40
N ARG A 134 -6.40 -13.16 -3.09
CA ARG A 134 -6.89 -14.49 -3.53
C ARG A 134 -6.79 -14.69 -5.04
N SER A 135 -7.19 -13.70 -5.83
CA SER A 135 -7.12 -13.81 -7.30
C SER A 135 -5.69 -13.88 -7.83
N LEU A 136 -4.72 -13.26 -7.15
CA LEU A 136 -3.31 -13.32 -7.55
C LEU A 136 -2.71 -14.69 -7.26
N VAL A 137 -3.16 -15.34 -6.19
CA VAL A 137 -2.70 -16.68 -5.81
C VAL A 137 -3.29 -17.76 -6.73
N THR A 138 -4.55 -17.63 -7.14
CA THR A 138 -5.22 -18.64 -8.00
C THR A 138 -4.86 -18.59 -9.47
N LYS A 139 -4.32 -17.47 -9.96
CA LYS A 139 -3.90 -17.30 -11.37
C LYS A 139 -2.51 -17.88 -11.68
N ALA A 140 -1.90 -18.58 -10.74
CA ALA A 140 -0.56 -19.15 -10.86
C ALA A 140 -0.57 -20.66 -11.15
#